data_AF-A0A1N6I1Q1-F1
#
_entry.id   AF-A0A1N6I1Q1-F1
#
_cell.length_a   1.000
_cell.length_b   1.000
_cell.length_c   1.000
_cell.angle_alpha   90.00
_cell.angle_beta   90.00
_cell.angle_gamma   90.00
#
_symmetry.space_group_name_H-M   'P 1'
#
loop_
_entity.id
_entity.type
_entity.pdbx_description
1 polymer ?
#
loop_
_entity_poly.entity_id
_entity_poly.type
_entity_poly.pdbx_seq_one_letter_code
_entity_poly.pdbx_strand_id
1 'polypeptide(L)'
;MKTYQSQPNDSFAGIAKKFKIKDEHFLKTFHNLNCPQSETIKDEIPAGTTLLIPEDPQFLNDENENIDEQTNAMNNESETEPDPGEDTMDKESEQTSSTDDDSKEEEKKEQNSESSSSEHDGKYFVIPKGKAMCDKGTQFPGFKVTSHQKHFWNDENGEPDYLAVTEDDVMFNPPSVPFGSCSVKNGNPCAFAPSGKWTKTYDKVKVMSKCCVTELSELMCSTGGKITVLKHGQESELGKSNVNNADSKEQHVYNPIVDFEEFKEKINDNNEDAW
;
A
#
# COMPACT_ATOMS: atom_id res chain seq x y z
N MET A 1 -28.05 4.21 -22.89
CA MET A 1 -27.79 2.76 -22.78
C MET A 1 -28.94 2.02 -23.44
N LYS A 2 -28.69 0.97 -24.22
CA LYS A 2 -29.75 0.12 -24.79
C LYS A 2 -29.97 -1.10 -23.91
N THR A 3 -31.17 -1.67 -23.98
CA THR A 3 -31.50 -2.94 -23.34
C THR A 3 -31.67 -4.04 -24.40
N TYR A 4 -31.17 -5.24 -24.12
CA TYR A 4 -31.31 -6.42 -24.98
C TYR A 4 -31.85 -7.61 -24.19
N GLN A 5 -32.88 -8.27 -24.70
CA GLN A 5 -33.43 -9.49 -24.13
C GLN A 5 -32.71 -10.71 -24.69
N SER A 6 -31.95 -11.39 -23.84
CA SER A 6 -31.19 -12.60 -24.22
C SER A 6 -32.10 -13.75 -24.64
N GLN A 7 -31.70 -14.45 -25.70
CA GLN A 7 -32.37 -15.63 -26.23
C GLN A 7 -31.73 -16.93 -25.69
N PRO A 8 -32.44 -18.07 -25.74
CA PRO A 8 -31.84 -19.36 -25.43
C PRO A 8 -30.63 -19.62 -26.37
N ASN A 9 -29.45 -19.85 -25.79
CA ASN A 9 -28.13 -19.99 -26.45
C ASN A 9 -27.40 -18.70 -26.83
N ASP A 10 -27.84 -17.53 -26.37
CA ASP A 10 -27.03 -16.32 -26.51
C ASP A 10 -25.78 -16.39 -25.60
N SER A 11 -24.62 -16.00 -26.15
CA SER A 11 -23.36 -15.87 -25.40
C SER A 11 -22.88 -14.43 -25.40
N PHE A 12 -22.07 -14.05 -24.41
CA PHE A 12 -21.48 -12.70 -24.35
C PHE A 12 -20.68 -12.37 -25.61
N ALA A 13 -19.85 -13.30 -26.12
CA ALA A 13 -19.19 -13.17 -27.42
C ALA A 13 -20.16 -12.92 -28.59
N GLY A 14 -21.27 -13.67 -28.65
CA GLY A 14 -22.26 -13.53 -29.72
C GLY A 14 -22.94 -12.16 -29.72
N ILE A 15 -23.33 -11.68 -28.53
CA ILE A 15 -23.97 -10.39 -28.34
C ILE A 15 -22.96 -9.25 -28.57
N ALA A 16 -21.75 -9.35 -28.04
CA ALA A 16 -20.69 -8.37 -28.26
C ALA A 16 -20.43 -8.17 -29.76
N LYS A 17 -20.31 -9.26 -30.52
CA LYS A 17 -20.18 -9.20 -32.00
C LYS A 17 -21.40 -8.53 -32.66
N LYS A 18 -22.62 -8.88 -32.24
CA LYS A 18 -23.87 -8.31 -32.79
C LYS A 18 -23.96 -6.80 -32.59
N PHE A 19 -23.50 -6.30 -31.46
CA PHE A 19 -23.52 -4.88 -31.12
C PHE A 19 -22.19 -4.16 -31.37
N LYS A 20 -21.22 -4.83 -32.01
CA LYS A 20 -19.88 -4.31 -32.31
C LYS A 20 -19.15 -3.80 -31.06
N ILE A 21 -19.29 -4.47 -29.93
CA ILE A 21 -18.58 -4.16 -28.68
C ILE A 21 -17.17 -4.74 -28.75
N LYS A 22 -16.19 -4.03 -28.15
CA LYS A 22 -14.78 -4.41 -28.11
C LYS A 22 -14.52 -5.86 -27.77
N ASP A 23 -15.12 -6.31 -26.67
CA ASP A 23 -14.97 -7.68 -26.20
C ASP A 23 -16.18 -8.15 -25.39
N GLU A 24 -16.32 -9.46 -25.24
CA GLU A 24 -17.31 -10.10 -24.37
C GLU A 24 -17.16 -9.68 -22.90
N HIS A 25 -15.92 -9.52 -22.43
CA HIS A 25 -15.61 -9.08 -21.07
C HIS A 25 -16.07 -7.63 -20.82
N PHE A 26 -15.96 -6.76 -21.84
CA PHE A 26 -16.45 -5.38 -21.75
C PHE A 26 -17.97 -5.35 -21.62
N LEU A 27 -18.69 -6.15 -22.42
CA LEU A 27 -20.15 -6.23 -22.33
C LEU A 27 -20.60 -6.74 -20.95
N LYS A 28 -19.97 -7.81 -20.46
CA LYS A 28 -20.27 -8.38 -19.14
C LYS A 28 -20.01 -7.37 -18.01
N THR A 29 -18.84 -6.75 -18.00
CA THR A 29 -18.44 -5.75 -17.00
C THR A 29 -19.38 -4.54 -17.05
N PHE A 30 -19.69 -4.03 -18.25
CA PHE A 30 -20.60 -2.89 -18.41
C PHE A 30 -22.00 -3.21 -17.88
N HIS A 31 -22.54 -4.38 -18.18
CA HIS A 31 -23.83 -4.79 -17.64
C HIS A 31 -23.79 -4.88 -16.11
N ASN A 32 -22.81 -5.60 -15.55
CA ASN A 32 -22.69 -5.82 -14.11
C ASN A 32 -22.47 -4.53 -13.30
N LEU A 33 -21.81 -3.52 -13.86
CA LEU A 33 -21.62 -2.21 -13.23
C LEU A 33 -22.88 -1.33 -13.25
N ASN A 34 -23.80 -1.57 -14.18
CA ASN A 34 -24.96 -0.71 -14.42
C ASN A 34 -26.30 -1.38 -14.06
N CYS A 35 -26.29 -2.63 -13.61
CA CYS A 35 -27.48 -3.36 -13.15
C CYS A 35 -27.48 -3.52 -11.62
N PRO A 36 -28.63 -3.81 -11.01
CA PRO A 36 -28.69 -4.20 -9.60
C PRO A 36 -27.88 -5.47 -9.33
N GLN A 37 -27.30 -5.60 -8.13
CA GLN A 37 -26.51 -6.77 -7.70
C GLN A 37 -27.27 -8.11 -7.82
N SER A 38 -28.60 -8.10 -7.82
CA SER A 38 -29.43 -9.29 -8.04
C SER A 38 -29.43 -9.79 -9.48
N GLU A 39 -29.06 -8.95 -10.44
CA GLU A 39 -29.09 -9.21 -11.88
C GLU A 39 -27.69 -9.33 -12.49
N THR A 40 -26.62 -9.28 -11.67
CA THR A 40 -25.25 -9.49 -12.14
C THR A 40 -25.05 -10.91 -12.66
N ILE A 41 -24.39 -11.05 -13.80
CA ILE A 41 -24.16 -12.32 -14.46
C ILE A 41 -22.71 -12.76 -14.23
N LYS A 42 -22.54 -13.97 -13.69
CA LYS A 42 -21.23 -14.58 -13.42
C LYS A 42 -20.65 -15.28 -14.64
N ASP A 43 -21.37 -16.21 -15.25
CA ASP A 43 -20.81 -17.04 -16.31
C ASP A 43 -21.67 -16.96 -17.58
N GLU A 44 -22.67 -17.82 -17.67
CA GLU A 44 -23.57 -17.87 -18.81
C GLU A 44 -24.75 -16.93 -18.62
N ILE A 45 -25.23 -16.35 -19.73
CA ILE A 45 -26.39 -15.46 -19.73
C ILE A 45 -27.65 -16.30 -19.56
N PRO A 46 -28.41 -16.15 -18.46
CA PRO A 46 -29.68 -16.86 -18.32
C PRO A 46 -30.66 -16.39 -19.39
N ALA A 47 -31.40 -17.31 -20.02
CA ALA A 47 -32.37 -16.95 -21.04
C ALA A 47 -33.46 -15.99 -20.51
N GLY A 48 -33.75 -14.92 -21.25
CA GLY A 48 -34.72 -13.89 -20.84
C GLY A 48 -34.14 -12.82 -19.90
N THR A 49 -32.82 -12.80 -19.69
CA THR A 49 -32.15 -11.71 -18.96
C THR A 49 -32.07 -10.43 -19.79
N THR A 50 -32.33 -9.29 -19.15
CA THR A 50 -32.21 -7.95 -19.76
C THR A 50 -30.77 -7.45 -19.64
N LEU A 51 -30.00 -7.55 -20.72
CA LEU A 51 -28.63 -7.04 -20.78
C LEU A 51 -28.61 -5.54 -21.09
N LEU A 52 -27.70 -4.83 -20.44
CA LEU A 52 -27.42 -3.42 -20.71
C LEU A 52 -26.28 -3.33 -21.72
N ILE A 53 -26.52 -2.64 -22.82
CA ILE A 53 -25.59 -2.47 -23.93
C ILE A 53 -25.04 -1.04 -23.89
N PRO A 54 -23.71 -0.85 -23.89
CA PRO A 54 -23.11 0.47 -23.98
C PRO A 54 -23.41 1.11 -25.34
N GLU A 55 -23.69 2.42 -25.33
CA GLU A 55 -23.89 3.21 -26.57
C GLU A 55 -22.71 4.14 -26.85
N ASP A 56 -21.80 4.29 -25.89
CA ASP A 56 -20.65 5.16 -26.02
C ASP A 56 -19.64 4.54 -27.02
N PRO A 57 -19.23 5.29 -28.06
CA PRO A 57 -18.25 4.84 -29.04
C PRO A 57 -16.97 4.25 -28.44
N GLN A 58 -16.58 4.67 -27.23
CA GLN A 58 -15.38 4.16 -26.56
C GLN A 58 -15.44 2.65 -26.24
N PHE A 59 -16.62 2.04 -26.19
CA PHE A 59 -16.80 0.60 -25.96
C PHE A 59 -17.11 -0.17 -27.24
N LEU A 60 -17.21 0.52 -28.38
CA LEU A 60 -17.47 -0.08 -29.67
C LEU A 60 -16.15 -0.31 -30.43
N ASN A 61 -16.15 -1.28 -31.34
CA ASN A 61 -15.06 -1.51 -32.27
C ASN A 61 -15.07 -0.42 -33.35
N ASP A 62 -13.93 0.23 -33.55
CA ASP A 62 -13.71 1.07 -34.72
C ASP A 62 -13.69 0.18 -35.97
N GLU A 63 -14.37 0.56 -37.04
CA GLU A 63 -14.62 -0.28 -38.24
C GLU A 63 -13.36 -0.59 -39.09
N ASN A 64 -12.16 -0.57 -38.51
CA ASN A 64 -10.89 -0.70 -39.26
C ASN A 64 -9.80 -1.52 -38.58
N GLU A 65 -10.14 -2.56 -37.80
CA GLU A 65 -9.13 -3.56 -37.40
C GLU A 65 -9.42 -4.94 -38.01
N ASN A 66 -8.56 -5.26 -38.97
CA ASN A 66 -8.37 -6.59 -39.53
C ASN A 66 -8.06 -7.56 -38.38
N ILE A 67 -8.73 -8.71 -38.41
CA ILE A 67 -8.41 -9.86 -37.57
C ILE A 67 -7.06 -10.39 -38.04
N ASP A 68 -5.97 -9.93 -37.44
CA ASP A 68 -4.67 -10.62 -37.29
C ASP A 68 -3.63 -9.63 -36.76
N GLU A 69 -3.66 -9.32 -35.47
CA GLU A 69 -2.47 -8.87 -34.74
C GLU A 69 -2.66 -9.13 -33.24
N GLN A 70 -2.65 -10.42 -32.91
CA GLN A 70 -2.38 -10.85 -31.56
C GLN A 70 -0.92 -10.45 -31.24
N THR A 71 -0.75 -9.83 -30.07
CA THR A 71 0.52 -9.53 -29.39
C THR A 71 1.30 -8.30 -29.88
N ASN A 72 1.17 -7.21 -29.10
CA ASN A 72 2.20 -6.21 -28.75
C ASN A 72 1.70 -4.76 -28.85
N ALA A 73 0.99 -4.29 -27.82
CA ALA A 73 0.86 -2.84 -27.57
C ALA A 73 0.49 -2.55 -26.10
N MET A 74 1.29 -3.07 -25.15
CA MET A 74 1.40 -2.48 -23.82
C MET A 74 2.81 -1.92 -23.71
N ASN A 75 3.03 -0.71 -24.22
CA ASN A 75 4.11 0.19 -23.83
C ASN A 75 3.90 1.55 -24.53
N ASN A 76 3.96 2.63 -23.74
CA ASN A 76 3.60 4.02 -24.04
C ASN A 76 2.08 4.27 -24.04
N GLU A 77 1.53 5.22 -23.29
CA GLU A 77 2.03 6.58 -23.08
C GLU A 77 1.76 7.11 -21.66
N SER A 78 2.72 7.93 -21.24
CA SER A 78 2.73 8.83 -20.10
C SER A 78 1.82 10.06 -20.28
N GLU A 79 1.18 10.44 -19.19
CA GLU A 79 0.83 11.81 -18.75
C GLU A 79 -0.07 12.69 -19.62
N THR A 80 -1.27 12.97 -19.10
CA THR A 80 -1.71 14.36 -18.80
C THR A 80 -2.98 14.36 -17.93
N GLU A 81 -2.85 14.87 -16.71
CA GLU A 81 -3.97 15.23 -15.80
C GLU A 81 -4.40 16.69 -16.07
N PRO A 82 -5.71 17.00 -16.07
CA PRO A 82 -6.20 18.35 -15.85
C PRO A 82 -6.76 18.53 -14.43
N ASP A 83 -6.18 19.50 -13.73
CA ASP A 83 -6.68 20.18 -12.53
C ASP A 83 -8.06 20.84 -12.77
N PRO A 84 -8.95 20.90 -11.76
CA PRO A 84 -9.46 22.22 -11.39
C PRO A 84 -9.72 22.45 -9.88
N GLY A 85 -9.24 23.61 -9.39
CA GLY A 85 -9.99 24.59 -8.58
C GLY A 85 -10.09 24.31 -7.08
N GLU A 86 -9.29 24.95 -6.22
CA GLU A 86 -9.45 26.31 -5.65
C GLU A 86 -10.62 26.43 -4.66
N ASP A 87 -10.31 26.58 -3.37
CA ASP A 87 -10.99 27.55 -2.51
C ASP A 87 -10.07 27.99 -1.36
N THR A 88 -9.83 29.29 -1.34
CA THR A 88 -9.12 30.07 -0.33
C THR A 88 -10.10 30.52 0.74
N MET A 89 -9.67 30.67 2.00
CA MET A 89 -10.14 31.74 2.89
C MET A 89 -9.28 31.84 4.16
N ASP A 90 -8.64 33.00 4.30
CA ASP A 90 -7.82 33.47 5.41
C ASP A 90 -8.61 34.00 6.63
N LYS A 91 -7.84 34.18 7.72
CA LYS A 91 -7.90 35.17 8.84
C LYS A 91 -8.19 34.59 10.22
N GLU A 92 -7.17 34.44 11.06
CA GLU A 92 -6.50 35.45 11.92
C GLU A 92 -7.31 35.87 13.15
N SER A 93 -6.75 35.64 14.35
CA SER A 93 -6.44 36.75 15.28
C SER A 93 -5.61 36.26 16.48
N GLU A 94 -4.67 37.13 16.84
CA GLU A 94 -3.60 37.02 17.84
C GLU A 94 -4.06 37.36 19.28
N GLN A 95 -3.29 36.94 20.30
CA GLN A 95 -2.53 37.83 21.24
C GLN A 95 -2.23 37.20 22.63
N THR A 96 -0.94 36.92 22.83
CA THR A 96 -0.01 37.25 23.95
C THR A 96 -0.49 37.65 25.37
N SER A 97 0.12 37.05 26.40
CA SER A 97 0.81 37.68 27.56
C SER A 97 1.33 36.58 28.55
N SER A 98 2.65 36.38 28.74
CA SER A 98 3.54 36.87 29.83
C SER A 98 3.12 36.39 31.25
N THR A 99 3.92 35.88 32.21
CA THR A 99 5.38 35.71 32.47
C THR A 99 5.52 34.95 33.81
N ASP A 100 6.65 34.28 34.01
CA ASP A 100 7.44 34.07 35.26
C ASP A 100 7.10 33.08 36.41
N ASP A 101 8.20 32.41 36.80
CA ASP A 101 8.69 31.95 38.13
C ASP A 101 8.42 30.54 38.71
N ASP A 102 9.44 29.69 38.53
CA ASP A 102 10.37 29.11 39.54
C ASP A 102 9.97 28.03 40.58
N SER A 103 10.81 26.96 40.57
CA SER A 103 11.31 26.12 41.68
C SER A 103 10.47 25.03 42.42
N LYS A 104 10.91 23.77 42.20
CA LYS A 104 11.18 22.63 43.14
C LYS A 104 10.17 22.29 44.25
N GLU A 105 9.71 21.03 44.33
CA GLU A 105 10.32 19.92 45.11
C GLU A 105 9.46 18.63 45.03
N GLU A 106 10.07 17.51 45.44
CA GLU A 106 9.70 16.10 45.23
C GLU A 106 8.48 15.59 46.05
N GLU A 107 7.70 14.66 45.49
CA GLU A 107 7.46 13.28 45.99
C GLU A 107 6.12 12.66 45.49
N LYS A 108 6.25 11.42 44.98
CA LYS A 108 5.26 10.32 44.87
C LYS A 108 3.78 10.63 44.57
N LYS A 109 3.33 10.18 43.39
CA LYS A 109 2.08 9.40 43.29
C LYS A 109 2.01 8.53 42.04
N GLU A 110 1.73 7.25 42.26
CA GLU A 110 1.32 6.27 41.26
C GLU A 110 -0.01 6.67 40.61
N GLN A 111 -0.15 6.25 39.35
CA GLN A 111 -1.38 6.11 38.55
C GLN A 111 -2.15 7.38 38.18
N ASN A 112 -1.81 7.91 37.01
CA ASN A 112 -2.81 8.31 36.02
C ASN A 112 -2.19 8.11 34.62
N SER A 113 -2.45 6.98 33.96
CA SER A 113 -2.15 6.87 32.53
C SER A 113 -3.21 7.65 31.77
N GLU A 114 -3.10 8.98 31.82
CA GLU A 114 -3.63 9.83 30.76
C GLU A 114 -3.10 9.26 29.45
N SER A 115 -4.00 8.96 28.52
CA SER A 115 -3.65 8.64 27.15
C SER A 115 -3.10 9.91 26.50
N SER A 116 -1.90 10.33 26.92
CA SER A 116 -1.12 11.30 26.21
C SER A 116 -0.79 10.65 24.88
N SER A 117 -1.40 11.15 23.80
CA SER A 117 -1.05 10.72 22.45
C SER A 117 0.46 10.80 22.30
N SER A 118 1.11 9.69 22.00
CA SER A 118 2.56 9.72 21.77
C SER A 118 2.84 10.27 20.37
N GLU A 119 4.00 10.89 20.16
CA GLU A 119 4.40 11.35 18.81
C GLU A 119 4.44 10.21 17.79
N HIS A 120 4.53 8.97 18.27
CA HIS A 120 4.52 7.74 17.48
C HIS A 120 3.12 7.19 17.19
N ASP A 121 2.05 7.82 17.68
CA ASP A 121 0.70 7.35 17.41
C ASP A 121 0.38 7.50 15.91
N GLY A 122 -0.07 6.42 15.29
CA GLY A 122 -0.31 6.36 13.84
C GLY A 122 0.96 6.23 12.99
N LYS A 123 2.13 5.96 13.60
CA LYS A 123 3.38 5.68 12.88
C LYS A 123 3.66 4.18 12.82
N TYR A 124 4.21 3.74 11.70
CA TYR A 124 4.57 2.34 11.50
C TYR A 124 5.95 2.01 12.05
N PHE A 125 6.11 0.77 12.52
CA PHE A 125 7.43 0.20 12.83
C PHE A 125 8.19 -0.13 11.54
N VAL A 126 9.50 -0.18 11.61
CA VAL A 126 10.34 -0.45 10.43
C VAL A 126 10.77 -1.92 10.39
N ILE A 127 10.77 -2.49 9.18
CA ILE A 127 11.33 -3.82 8.87
C ILE A 127 12.49 -3.71 7.86
N PRO A 128 13.34 -4.73 7.68
CA PRO A 128 14.42 -4.77 6.69
C PRO A 128 14.06 -4.33 5.27
N LYS A 129 12.85 -4.66 4.79
CA LYS A 129 12.32 -4.22 3.47
C LYS A 129 12.11 -2.71 3.37
N GLY A 130 12.12 -1.99 4.50
CA GLY A 130 12.06 -0.54 4.54
C GLY A 130 13.24 0.10 3.83
N LYS A 131 13.12 1.39 3.51
CA LYS A 131 14.19 2.17 2.87
C LYS A 131 14.62 3.31 3.77
N ALA A 132 15.92 3.44 3.97
CA ALA A 132 16.52 4.59 4.66
C ALA A 132 16.88 5.69 3.65
N MET A 133 16.89 6.93 4.09
CA MET A 133 17.31 8.09 3.29
C MET A 133 18.31 8.91 4.06
N CYS A 134 19.45 9.22 3.43
CA CYS A 134 20.41 10.19 3.95
C CYS A 134 20.21 11.52 3.22
N ASP A 135 20.13 12.63 3.94
CA ASP A 135 19.97 13.98 3.36
C ASP A 135 21.17 14.41 2.48
N LYS A 136 22.30 13.71 2.60
CA LYS A 136 23.52 13.92 1.81
C LYS A 136 23.79 12.82 0.78
N GLY A 137 22.95 11.79 0.72
CA GLY A 137 23.11 10.63 -0.14
C GLY A 137 22.24 10.68 -1.41
N THR A 138 22.45 9.72 -2.31
CA THR A 138 21.68 9.59 -3.57
C THR A 138 20.98 8.24 -3.73
N GLN A 139 21.23 7.29 -2.82
CA GLN A 139 20.58 5.97 -2.82
C GLN A 139 19.82 5.71 -1.52
N PHE A 140 18.87 4.78 -1.61
CA PHE A 140 17.95 4.42 -0.53
C PHE A 140 18.13 2.94 -0.16
N PRO A 141 19.06 2.61 0.76
CA PRO A 141 19.36 1.23 1.11
C PRO A 141 18.27 0.63 2.01
N GLY A 142 18.23 -0.70 2.06
CA GLY A 142 17.42 -1.46 3.01
C GLY A 142 18.02 -1.49 4.41
N PHE A 143 17.21 -1.73 5.42
CA PHE A 143 17.68 -1.91 6.80
C PHE A 143 18.26 -3.31 7.00
N LYS A 144 19.25 -3.46 7.88
CA LYS A 144 19.79 -4.76 8.26
C LYS A 144 19.69 -4.95 9.77
N VAL A 145 18.87 -5.92 10.17
CA VAL A 145 18.73 -6.30 11.58
C VAL A 145 19.88 -7.20 12.00
N THR A 146 20.55 -6.81 13.08
CA THR A 146 21.67 -7.52 13.72
C THR A 146 21.44 -7.71 15.23
N SER A 147 20.48 -6.97 15.78
CA SER A 147 20.15 -6.93 17.20
C SER A 147 19.49 -8.21 17.72
N HIS A 148 18.73 -8.92 16.88
CA HIS A 148 18.01 -10.14 17.22
C HIS A 148 17.62 -10.96 15.96
N GLN A 149 17.04 -12.14 16.18
CA GLN A 149 16.51 -13.02 15.13
C GLN A 149 15.15 -13.64 15.50
N LYS A 150 14.39 -13.01 16.42
CA LYS A 150 13.20 -13.64 17.04
C LYS A 150 11.88 -12.92 16.84
N HIS A 151 11.88 -11.58 16.74
CA HIS A 151 10.64 -10.81 16.64
C HIS A 151 10.45 -10.30 15.21
N PHE A 152 9.31 -10.63 14.63
CA PHE A 152 8.92 -10.30 13.27
C PHE A 152 7.64 -9.47 13.30
N TRP A 153 7.51 -8.51 12.39
CA TRP A 153 6.29 -7.72 12.19
C TRP A 153 5.54 -8.23 10.96
N ASN A 154 4.23 -8.45 11.12
CA ASN A 154 3.31 -8.87 10.03
C ASN A 154 3.81 -10.08 9.24
N ASP A 155 4.40 -11.07 9.92
CA ASP A 155 4.87 -12.28 9.27
C ASP A 155 4.67 -13.50 10.18
N GLU A 156 4.03 -14.52 9.62
CA GLU A 156 3.76 -15.79 10.28
C GLU A 156 4.91 -16.80 10.04
N ASN A 157 5.68 -16.63 8.96
CA ASN A 157 6.68 -17.61 8.50
C ASN A 157 8.08 -17.43 9.13
N GLY A 158 8.31 -16.32 9.81
CA GLY A 158 9.60 -15.99 10.45
C GLY A 158 10.69 -15.62 9.44
N GLU A 159 10.34 -14.99 8.33
CA GLU A 159 11.26 -14.53 7.31
C GLU A 159 12.16 -13.40 7.83
N PRO A 160 13.48 -13.46 7.60
CA PRO A 160 14.42 -12.47 8.13
C PRO A 160 14.14 -11.04 7.66
N ASP A 161 13.43 -10.87 6.54
CA ASP A 161 13.09 -9.58 5.96
C ASP A 161 11.98 -8.83 6.72
N TYR A 162 11.29 -9.51 7.64
CA TYR A 162 10.22 -8.97 8.48
C TYR A 162 10.66 -8.75 9.93
N LEU A 163 11.95 -8.92 10.24
CA LEU A 163 12.47 -8.68 11.58
C LEU A 163 12.21 -7.24 12.04
N ALA A 164 11.92 -7.06 13.32
CA ALA A 164 11.82 -5.74 13.91
C ALA A 164 13.16 -4.99 13.86
N VAL A 165 13.18 -3.76 13.33
CA VAL A 165 14.36 -2.89 13.40
C VAL A 165 14.39 -2.19 14.75
N THR A 166 15.51 -2.30 15.46
CA THR A 166 15.71 -1.70 16.79
C THR A 166 16.73 -0.57 16.76
N GLU A 167 16.84 0.17 17.87
CA GLU A 167 17.77 1.28 18.01
C GLU A 167 19.25 0.93 17.74
N ASP A 168 19.63 -0.34 17.89
CA ASP A 168 21.00 -0.82 17.67
C ASP A 168 21.29 -1.16 16.20
N ASP A 169 20.26 -1.27 15.36
CA ASP A 169 20.37 -1.76 13.98
C ASP A 169 20.79 -0.63 13.03
N VAL A 170 22.07 -0.31 13.10
CA VAL A 170 22.70 0.79 12.33
C VAL A 170 23.36 0.34 11.03
N MET A 171 23.19 -0.93 10.64
CA MET A 171 23.71 -1.47 9.39
C MET A 171 22.65 -1.43 8.29
N PHE A 172 23.11 -1.33 7.04
CA PHE A 172 22.25 -1.24 5.87
C PHE A 172 22.65 -2.27 4.80
N ASN A 173 21.73 -2.55 3.87
CA ASN A 173 21.95 -3.43 2.73
C ASN A 173 21.78 -2.64 1.41
N PRO A 174 22.80 -2.55 0.53
CA PRO A 174 24.14 -3.16 0.64
C PRO A 174 25.08 -2.45 1.63
N PRO A 175 26.06 -3.15 2.24
CA PRO A 175 26.92 -2.59 3.30
C PRO A 175 28.07 -1.69 2.79
N SER A 176 28.55 -1.90 1.56
CA SER A 176 29.78 -1.23 1.10
C SER A 176 29.59 0.24 0.71
N VAL A 177 28.42 0.59 0.17
CA VAL A 177 28.12 1.95 -0.32
C VAL A 177 26.63 2.24 -0.13
N PRO A 178 26.11 2.24 1.12
CA PRO A 178 24.68 2.16 1.37
C PRO A 178 23.89 3.34 0.78
N PHE A 179 24.46 4.55 0.81
CA PHE A 179 23.78 5.76 0.34
C PHE A 179 24.30 6.31 -0.99
N GLY A 180 25.03 5.51 -1.78
CA GLY A 180 25.54 5.95 -3.09
C GLY A 180 26.60 7.05 -2.99
N SER A 181 26.44 8.15 -3.74
CA SER A 181 27.34 9.31 -3.68
C SER A 181 27.01 10.22 -2.49
N CYS A 182 28.03 10.76 -1.82
CA CYS A 182 27.87 11.61 -0.64
C CYS A 182 28.33 13.05 -0.92
N SER A 183 27.44 14.03 -0.73
CA SER A 183 27.74 15.44 -0.94
C SER A 183 28.81 15.99 0.01
N VAL A 184 28.87 15.50 1.26
CA VAL A 184 29.93 15.89 2.22
C VAL A 184 31.32 15.40 1.77
N LYS A 185 31.37 14.35 0.95
CA LYS A 185 32.61 13.84 0.35
C LYS A 185 32.81 14.33 -1.09
N ASN A 186 32.26 15.48 -1.46
CA ASN A 186 32.35 16.04 -2.82
C ASN A 186 31.86 15.06 -3.92
N GLY A 187 30.80 14.30 -3.64
CA GLY A 187 30.21 13.36 -4.59
C GLY A 187 30.92 11.99 -4.68
N ASN A 188 31.98 11.77 -3.89
CA ASN A 188 32.60 10.44 -3.79
C ASN A 188 31.66 9.41 -3.14
N PRO A 189 31.92 8.10 -3.32
CA PRO A 189 31.15 7.03 -2.68
C PRO A 189 31.02 7.24 -1.16
N CYS A 190 29.81 7.03 -0.65
CA CYS A 190 29.48 7.18 0.75
C CYS A 190 30.24 6.13 1.57
N ALA A 191 31.13 6.58 2.47
CA ALA A 191 31.65 5.73 3.54
C ALA A 191 30.87 6.05 4.81
N PHE A 192 29.68 5.48 4.89
CA PHE A 192 28.80 5.65 6.02
C PHE A 192 29.46 5.14 7.30
N ALA A 193 29.33 5.91 8.38
CA ALA A 193 29.75 5.53 9.72
C ALA A 193 28.68 6.03 10.71
N PRO A 194 28.05 5.15 11.51
CA PRO A 194 27.01 5.55 12.43
C PRO A 194 27.58 6.36 13.60
N SER A 195 26.89 7.44 13.97
CA SER A 195 27.17 8.26 15.14
C SER A 195 26.19 7.91 16.27
N GLY A 196 26.45 6.78 16.93
CA GLY A 196 25.59 6.27 18.00
C GLY A 196 24.49 5.36 17.49
N LYS A 197 23.33 5.41 18.16
CA LYS A 197 22.13 4.60 17.89
C LYS A 197 21.05 5.43 17.20
N TRP A 198 19.98 4.78 16.75
CA TRP A 198 18.77 5.51 16.34
C TRP A 198 18.20 6.31 17.50
N THR A 199 17.70 7.48 17.18
CA THR A 199 17.02 8.40 18.10
C THR A 199 15.56 8.56 17.68
N LYS A 200 14.72 9.12 18.55
CA LYS A 200 13.25 9.19 18.35
C LYS A 200 12.69 7.80 18.05
N THR A 201 13.10 6.81 18.83
CA THR A 201 12.56 5.45 18.80
C THR A 201 11.34 5.36 19.71
N TYR A 202 10.55 4.30 19.59
CA TYR A 202 9.36 4.15 20.42
C TYR A 202 9.66 3.36 21.69
N ASP A 203 9.65 4.05 22.83
CA ASP A 203 10.10 3.50 24.12
C ASP A 203 9.14 2.45 24.69
N LYS A 204 7.85 2.54 24.33
CA LYS A 204 6.78 1.69 24.89
C LYS A 204 6.84 0.27 24.33
N VAL A 205 7.32 0.09 23.11
CA VAL A 205 7.48 -1.23 22.48
C VAL A 205 8.96 -1.56 22.39
N LYS A 206 9.36 -2.59 23.12
CA LYS A 206 10.75 -3.04 23.17
C LYS A 206 10.88 -4.47 22.71
N VAL A 207 11.84 -4.70 21.84
CA VAL A 207 12.26 -6.04 21.41
C VAL A 207 13.59 -6.34 22.08
N MET A 208 13.66 -7.40 22.87
CA MET A 208 14.88 -7.77 23.61
C MET A 208 15.44 -6.59 24.44
N SER A 209 14.55 -5.83 25.08
CA SER A 209 14.86 -4.61 25.86
C SER A 209 15.38 -3.41 25.05
N LYS A 210 15.29 -3.44 23.72
CA LYS A 210 15.70 -2.35 22.81
C LYS A 210 14.48 -1.67 22.21
N CYS A 211 14.48 -0.35 22.13
CA CYS A 211 13.38 0.42 21.56
C CYS A 211 13.29 0.19 20.04
N CYS A 212 12.06 0.08 19.53
CA CYS A 212 11.82 -0.15 18.10
C CYS A 212 11.91 1.15 17.30
N VAL A 213 12.44 1.04 16.08
CA VAL A 213 12.52 2.13 15.10
C VAL A 213 11.14 2.32 14.46
N THR A 214 10.76 3.57 14.30
CA THR A 214 9.52 3.99 13.61
C THR A 214 9.86 4.98 12.50
N GLU A 215 8.85 5.41 11.74
CA GLU A 215 9.01 6.40 10.67
C GLU A 215 9.63 7.74 11.12
N LEU A 216 9.50 8.11 12.40
CA LEU A 216 10.07 9.34 12.96
C LEU A 216 11.52 9.20 13.41
N SER A 217 12.04 7.97 13.43
CA SER A 217 13.35 7.70 13.97
C SER A 217 14.45 8.27 13.07
N GLU A 218 15.49 8.82 13.71
CA GLU A 218 16.61 9.48 13.04
C GLU A 218 17.94 8.86 13.50
N LEU A 219 18.87 8.69 12.56
CA LEU A 219 20.24 8.26 12.82
C LEU A 219 21.22 9.28 12.27
N MET A 220 22.22 9.66 13.07
CA MET A 220 23.28 10.56 12.63
C MET A 220 24.44 9.77 12.06
N CYS A 221 25.02 10.25 10.96
CA CYS A 221 26.27 9.73 10.40
C CYS A 221 27.44 10.59 10.89
N SER A 222 28.52 9.98 11.35
CA SER A 222 29.74 10.69 11.80
C SER A 222 30.41 11.49 10.67
N THR A 223 30.09 11.19 9.41
CA THR A 223 30.52 12.00 8.25
C THR A 223 29.76 13.32 8.16
N GLY A 224 28.59 13.47 8.82
CA GLY A 224 27.79 14.70 8.84
C GLY A 224 26.46 14.65 8.09
N GLY A 225 25.97 13.46 7.75
CA GLY A 225 24.63 13.27 7.18
C GLY A 225 23.61 12.88 8.25
N LYS A 226 22.35 13.30 8.06
CA LYS A 226 21.20 12.83 8.83
C LYS A 226 20.46 11.77 8.03
N ILE A 227 20.18 10.65 8.68
CA ILE A 227 19.47 9.51 8.09
C ILE A 227 18.08 9.43 8.72
N THR A 228 17.06 9.36 7.86
CA THR A 228 15.65 9.19 8.21
C THR A 228 15.09 7.93 7.56
N VAL A 229 13.91 7.51 8.01
CA VAL A 229 13.16 6.43 7.38
C VAL A 229 12.34 7.00 6.22
N LEU A 230 12.57 6.49 5.00
CA LEU A 230 11.79 6.88 3.81
C LEU A 230 10.56 5.99 3.64
N LYS A 231 10.73 4.67 3.86
CA LYS A 231 9.65 3.69 3.84
C LYS A 231 9.83 2.72 4.99
N HIS A 232 8.75 2.45 5.73
CA HIS A 232 8.77 1.49 6.83
C HIS A 232 8.88 0.03 6.35
N GLY A 233 8.41 -0.25 5.13
CA GLY A 233 8.57 -1.54 4.45
C GLY A 233 7.52 -2.60 4.79
N GLN A 234 6.66 -2.34 5.77
CA GLN A 234 5.52 -3.22 6.05
C GLN A 234 4.49 -3.11 4.92
N GLU A 235 3.88 -4.22 4.57
CA GLU A 235 2.74 -4.27 3.66
C GLU A 235 1.52 -4.76 4.45
N SER A 236 0.36 -4.16 4.19
CA SER A 236 -0.89 -4.61 4.79
C SER A 236 -1.38 -5.82 4.02
N GLU A 237 -1.50 -6.95 4.69
CA GLU A 237 -2.07 -8.15 4.10
C GLU A 237 -3.57 -8.24 4.41
N LEU A 238 -4.36 -8.67 3.44
CA LEU A 238 -5.77 -8.95 3.66
C LEU A 238 -5.91 -10.18 4.56
N GLY A 239 -6.39 -9.97 5.78
CA GLY A 239 -6.65 -11.07 6.70
C GLY A 239 -7.76 -11.99 6.18
N LYS A 240 -7.73 -13.26 6.62
CA LYS A 240 -8.77 -14.27 6.30
C LYS A 240 -10.18 -13.76 6.63
N SER A 241 -10.34 -13.07 7.76
CA SER A 241 -11.61 -12.44 8.15
C SER A 241 -12.09 -11.40 7.13
N ASN A 242 -11.19 -10.62 6.55
CA ASN A 242 -11.52 -9.60 5.56
C ASN A 242 -12.00 -10.26 4.26
N VAL A 243 -11.29 -11.30 3.82
CA VAL A 243 -11.68 -12.09 2.66
C VAL A 243 -13.04 -12.76 2.88
N ASN A 244 -13.25 -13.40 4.02
CA ASN A 244 -14.50 -14.10 4.35
C ASN A 244 -15.70 -13.15 4.49
N ASN A 245 -15.49 -11.93 5.01
CA ASN A 245 -16.54 -10.93 5.18
C ASN A 245 -16.87 -10.15 3.89
N ALA A 246 -16.01 -10.18 2.88
CA ALA A 246 -16.27 -9.49 1.61
C ALA A 246 -17.40 -10.17 0.82
N ASP A 247 -18.32 -9.40 0.23
CA ASP A 247 -19.40 -9.95 -0.59
C ASP A 247 -18.86 -10.45 -1.95
N SER A 248 -19.09 -11.72 -2.26
CA SER A 248 -18.53 -12.33 -3.47
C SER A 248 -19.12 -11.74 -4.76
N LYS A 249 -20.37 -11.24 -4.74
CA LYS A 249 -20.98 -10.64 -5.92
C LYS A 249 -20.42 -9.25 -6.17
N GLU A 250 -20.23 -8.45 -5.11
CA GLU A 250 -19.57 -7.13 -5.24
C GLU A 250 -18.14 -7.30 -5.75
N GLN A 251 -17.37 -8.23 -5.19
CA GLN A 251 -16.01 -8.51 -5.66
C GLN A 251 -15.98 -9.00 -7.11
N HIS A 252 -16.99 -9.73 -7.58
CA HIS A 252 -17.10 -10.11 -8.98
C HIS A 252 -17.36 -8.92 -9.92
N VAL A 253 -18.10 -7.91 -9.46
CA VAL A 253 -18.33 -6.69 -10.25
C VAL A 253 -17.03 -5.89 -10.39
N TYR A 254 -16.26 -5.75 -9.31
CA TYR A 254 -14.99 -5.01 -9.31
C TYR A 254 -13.82 -5.79 -9.92
N ASN A 255 -13.81 -7.11 -9.73
CA ASN A 255 -12.75 -8.01 -10.17
C ASN A 255 -13.34 -9.16 -11.01
N PRO A 256 -13.81 -8.87 -12.24
CA PRO A 256 -14.53 -9.83 -13.08
C PRO A 256 -13.68 -10.98 -13.62
N ILE A 257 -12.35 -10.91 -13.44
CA ILE A 257 -11.39 -11.93 -13.88
C ILE A 257 -11.15 -12.97 -12.78
N VAL A 258 -11.23 -12.57 -11.51
CA VAL A 258 -10.98 -13.46 -10.37
C VAL A 258 -12.30 -14.07 -9.90
N ASP A 259 -12.37 -15.40 -9.86
CA ASP A 259 -13.42 -16.08 -9.12
C ASP A 259 -13.16 -15.92 -7.62
N PHE A 260 -13.89 -15.00 -7.00
CA PHE A 260 -13.72 -14.68 -5.59
C PHE A 260 -14.25 -15.79 -4.66
N GLU A 261 -15.17 -16.65 -5.13
CA GLU A 261 -15.64 -17.80 -4.35
C GLU A 261 -14.56 -18.87 -4.30
N GLU A 262 -13.97 -19.20 -5.44
CA GLU A 262 -12.82 -20.13 -5.50
C GLU A 262 -11.64 -19.59 -4.68
N PHE A 263 -11.40 -18.27 -4.73
CA PHE A 263 -10.35 -17.63 -3.93
C PHE A 263 -10.61 -17.75 -2.41
N LYS A 264 -11.86 -17.56 -1.96
CA LYS A 264 -12.24 -17.75 -0.56
C LYS A 264 -11.99 -19.18 -0.09
N GLU A 265 -12.37 -20.16 -0.90
CA GLU A 265 -12.16 -21.58 -0.59
C GLU A 265 -10.67 -21.88 -0.42
N LYS A 266 -9.83 -21.48 -1.39
CA LYS A 266 -8.37 -21.66 -1.31
C LYS A 266 -7.73 -21.05 -0.06
N ILE A 267 -8.18 -19.86 0.35
CA ILE A 267 -7.65 -19.21 1.56
C ILE A 267 -8.04 -19.96 2.85
N ASN A 268 -9.20 -20.61 2.86
CA ASN A 268 -9.65 -21.40 4.00
C ASN A 268 -9.00 -22.81 4.01
N ASP A 269 -8.85 -23.45 2.85
CA ASP A 269 -8.29 -24.81 2.70
C ASP A 269 -6.80 -24.89 3.07
N ASN A 270 -6.00 -23.86 2.74
CA ASN A 270 -4.57 -23.79 3.12
C ASN A 270 -4.32 -23.85 4.63
N ASN A 271 -5.35 -23.89 5.46
CA ASN A 271 -5.28 -23.91 6.91
C ASN A 271 -5.73 -25.25 7.55
N GLU A 272 -6.34 -26.17 6.78
CA GLU A 272 -6.71 -27.50 7.29
C GLU A 272 -5.49 -28.43 7.44
N ASP A 273 -4.40 -28.15 6.69
CA ASP A 273 -3.14 -28.90 6.75
C ASP A 273 -2.15 -28.40 7.83
N ALA A 274 -2.57 -27.47 8.69
CA ALA A 274 -1.72 -26.84 9.72
C ALA A 274 -2.06 -27.27 11.17
N TRP A 275 -2.46 -28.53 11.39
CA TRP A 275 -2.70 -29.13 12.72
C TRP A 275 -1.75 -30.28 13.06
#